data_AF-A0AAI9KU35-F1
#
_entry.id   AF-A0AAI9KU35-F1
#
_cell.length_a   1.000
_cell.length_b   1.000
_cell.length_c   1.000
_cell.angle_alpha   90.00
_cell.angle_beta   90.00
_cell.angle_gamma   90.00
#
_symmetry.space_group_name_H-M   'P 1'
#
loop_
_entity.id
_entity.type
_entity.pdbx_description
1 polymer ?
#
loop_
_entity_poly.entity_id
_entity_poly.type
_entity_poly.pdbx_seq_one_letter_code
_entity_poly.pdbx_strand_id
1 'polypeptide(L)'
;MSATDIRREIDEYYIYLNFVHDLMGIKGKDNRVDYGLKIVSEFIKTATSRELRIQGKQIASQLKDAVKNHATLLPRRKPSRQIARDFKVLSEEIDVKRFGIPYGWLAERFESAGLKQPTDLPPHARIGIGVHAGFASVEEAFLLEDTYLLLAHAEAANERMKQSAKKLNEMQIRALSEDEYKNISAINGNVCTFSRLCVVSAAAFIESFVNSVGYAESVRRNDLDDNIKEELRGMKKNRYLSLDVKLEKYPRILRPDGRSPIVLSDIHQREEPFTSFILDTKALRDSSMHYAPNKVDIWRTPQEWLASANRATENAIQVAEKFWTACFPDRASPEYLDHLCHERFLMRAIDKVRYSDGNESANAG
;
A
#
# COMPACT_ATOMS: atom_id res chain seq x y z
N MET A 1 -11.11 -14.96 43.91
CA MET A 1 -10.10 -14.67 42.88
C MET A 1 -8.73 -14.59 43.52
N SER A 2 -7.73 -15.24 42.93
CA SER A 2 -6.35 -15.14 43.39
C SER A 2 -5.75 -13.77 43.04
N ALA A 3 -4.62 -13.39 43.67
CA ALA A 3 -3.90 -12.17 43.31
C ALA A 3 -3.41 -12.22 41.85
N THR A 4 -3.04 -13.40 41.37
CA THR A 4 -2.64 -13.67 39.98
C THR A 4 -3.80 -13.44 39.01
N ASP A 5 -5.02 -13.86 39.35
CA ASP A 5 -6.20 -13.61 38.52
C ASP A 5 -6.51 -12.13 38.39
N ILE A 6 -6.42 -11.39 39.51
CA ILE A 6 -6.64 -9.94 39.54
C ILE A 6 -5.59 -9.24 38.68
N ARG A 7 -4.30 -9.59 38.84
CA ARG A 7 -3.21 -9.03 38.02
C ARG A 7 -3.45 -9.27 36.53
N ARG A 8 -3.80 -10.51 36.16
CA ARG A 8 -4.10 -10.86 34.76
C ARG A 8 -5.28 -10.06 34.20
N GLU A 9 -6.34 -9.87 34.98
CA GLU A 9 -7.48 -9.06 34.55
C GLU A 9 -7.10 -7.59 34.31
N ILE A 10 -6.33 -6.99 35.24
CA ILE A 10 -5.81 -5.63 35.08
C ILE A 10 -4.92 -5.52 33.84
N ASP A 11 -4.00 -6.47 33.65
CA ASP A 11 -3.07 -6.51 32.52
C ASP A 11 -3.82 -6.58 31.17
N GLU A 12 -4.83 -7.44 31.06
CA GLU A 12 -5.63 -7.56 29.84
C GLU A 12 -6.43 -6.29 29.51
N TYR A 13 -7.00 -5.61 30.51
CA TYR A 13 -7.65 -4.32 30.26
C TYR A 13 -6.64 -3.22 29.91
N TYR A 14 -5.49 -3.20 30.58
CA TYR A 14 -4.41 -2.27 30.28
C TYR A 14 -3.91 -2.42 28.85
N ILE A 15 -3.61 -3.65 28.40
CA ILE A 15 -3.16 -3.94 27.03
C ILE A 15 -4.21 -3.48 26.02
N TYR A 16 -5.50 -3.81 26.24
CA TYR A 16 -6.57 -3.38 25.35
C TYR A 16 -6.66 -1.85 25.25
N LEU A 17 -6.66 -1.15 26.40
CA LEU A 17 -6.81 0.31 26.43
C LEU A 17 -5.61 1.00 25.77
N ASN A 18 -4.39 0.54 26.06
CA ASN A 18 -3.19 1.06 25.43
C ASN A 18 -3.22 0.85 23.91
N PHE A 19 -3.61 -0.34 23.46
CA PHE A 19 -3.74 -0.66 22.04
C PHE A 19 -4.78 0.25 21.34
N VAL A 20 -5.99 0.37 21.89
CA VAL A 20 -7.02 1.24 21.30
C VAL A 20 -6.59 2.70 21.31
N HIS A 21 -5.91 3.15 22.36
CA HIS A 21 -5.37 4.50 22.43
C HIS A 21 -4.35 4.76 21.32
N ASP A 22 -3.42 3.82 21.10
CA ASP A 22 -2.45 3.88 20.02
C ASP A 22 -3.12 3.85 18.63
N LEU A 23 -4.21 3.10 18.47
CA LEU A 23 -4.95 3.03 17.20
C LEU A 23 -5.72 4.32 16.86
N MET A 24 -6.07 5.14 17.86
CA MET A 24 -6.80 6.40 17.66
C MET A 24 -5.89 7.58 17.24
N GLY A 25 -4.58 7.47 17.44
CA GLY A 25 -3.59 8.44 16.99
C GLY A 25 -3.52 9.76 17.75
N ILE A 26 -2.59 10.64 17.32
CA ILE A 26 -2.20 11.86 18.05
C ILE A 26 -3.37 12.84 18.25
N LYS A 27 -4.27 12.98 17.26
CA LYS A 27 -5.44 13.86 17.37
C LYS A 27 -6.45 13.40 18.43
N GLY A 28 -6.34 12.16 18.92
CA GLY A 28 -7.12 11.61 20.03
C GLY A 28 -6.32 11.41 21.33
N LYS A 29 -5.06 11.87 21.41
CA LYS A 29 -4.23 11.68 22.61
C LYS A 29 -4.61 12.66 23.72
N ASP A 30 -5.20 12.12 24.78
CA ASP A 30 -5.36 12.81 26.06
C ASP A 30 -4.19 12.43 26.97
N ASN A 31 -3.32 13.39 27.28
CA ASN A 31 -2.15 13.20 28.16
C ASN A 31 -2.52 12.60 29.53
N ARG A 32 -3.77 12.78 29.99
CA ARG A 32 -4.26 12.18 31.24
C ARG A 32 -4.45 10.67 31.11
N VAL A 33 -4.85 10.19 29.93
CA VAL A 33 -4.98 8.76 29.63
C VAL A 33 -3.59 8.12 29.60
N ASP A 34 -2.62 8.75 28.94
CA ASP A 34 -1.23 8.29 28.91
C ASP A 34 -0.63 8.19 30.32
N TYR A 35 -0.83 9.23 31.15
CA TYR A 35 -0.36 9.23 32.54
C TYR A 35 -1.04 8.12 33.36
N GLY A 36 -2.36 7.95 33.23
CA GLY A 36 -3.11 6.90 33.90
C GLY A 36 -2.64 5.49 33.51
N LEU A 37 -2.43 5.24 32.21
CA LEU A 37 -1.89 3.98 31.70
C LEU A 37 -0.48 3.71 32.25
N LYS A 38 0.35 4.74 32.40
CA LYS A 38 1.70 4.61 32.96
C LYS A 38 1.68 4.18 34.43
N ILE A 39 0.78 4.77 35.24
CA ILE A 39 0.57 4.38 36.65
C ILE A 39 0.12 2.92 36.73
N VAL A 40 -0.86 2.53 35.91
CA VAL A 40 -1.37 1.16 35.88
C VAL A 40 -0.30 0.17 35.46
N SER A 41 0.53 0.51 34.46
CA SER A 41 1.66 -0.33 34.05
C SER A 41 2.66 -0.54 35.18
N GLU A 42 2.96 0.50 35.96
CA GLU A 42 3.90 0.40 37.08
C GLU A 42 3.33 -0.50 38.17
N PHE A 43 2.05 -0.31 38.51
CA PHE A 43 1.34 -1.17 39.46
C PHE A 43 1.31 -2.63 39.03
N ILE A 44 1.04 -2.93 37.75
CA ILE A 44 1.08 -4.31 37.22
C ILE A 44 2.45 -4.95 37.45
N LYS A 45 3.54 -4.19 37.31
CA LYS A 45 4.90 -4.71 37.45
C LYS A 45 5.28 -4.94 38.92
N THR A 46 5.04 -3.94 39.78
CA THR A 46 5.63 -3.90 41.13
C THR A 46 4.70 -4.35 42.26
N ALA A 47 3.39 -4.39 42.04
CA ALA A 47 2.44 -4.63 43.14
C ALA A 47 2.65 -5.98 43.85
N THR A 48 2.54 -5.97 45.17
CA THR A 48 2.55 -7.18 46.00
C THR A 48 1.20 -7.92 45.92
N SER A 49 1.18 -9.20 46.32
CA SER A 49 -0.07 -9.98 46.46
C SER A 49 -1.09 -9.32 47.39
N ARG A 50 -0.62 -8.58 48.41
CA ARG A 50 -1.48 -7.84 49.34
C ARG A 50 -2.12 -6.64 48.64
N GLU A 51 -1.35 -5.83 47.93
CA GLU A 51 -1.85 -4.66 47.19
C GLU A 51 -2.83 -5.05 46.09
N LEU A 52 -2.56 -6.13 45.35
CA LEU A 52 -3.49 -6.67 44.35
C LEU A 52 -4.85 -7.04 44.95
N ARG A 53 -4.88 -7.60 46.17
CA ARG A 53 -6.13 -7.98 46.84
C ARG A 53 -6.89 -6.77 47.38
N ILE A 54 -6.18 -5.73 47.82
CA ILE A 54 -6.77 -4.51 48.42
C ILE A 54 -7.22 -3.53 47.34
N GLN A 55 -6.31 -3.16 46.42
CA GLN A 55 -6.51 -2.09 45.44
C GLN A 55 -6.84 -2.61 44.04
N GLY A 56 -6.36 -3.82 43.69
CA GLY A 56 -6.45 -4.34 42.32
C GLY A 56 -7.88 -4.48 41.81
N LYS A 57 -8.85 -4.83 42.67
CA LYS A 57 -10.27 -4.89 42.26
C LYS A 57 -10.83 -3.53 41.85
N GLN A 58 -10.45 -2.47 42.56
CA GLN A 58 -10.90 -1.11 42.25
C GLN A 58 -10.28 -0.64 40.92
N ILE A 59 -8.98 -0.88 40.73
CA ILE A 59 -8.28 -0.58 39.48
C ILE A 59 -8.93 -1.35 38.30
N ALA A 60 -9.18 -2.65 38.46
CA ALA A 60 -9.83 -3.46 37.43
C ALA A 60 -11.22 -2.91 37.07
N SER A 61 -12.00 -2.47 38.06
CA SER A 61 -13.31 -1.84 37.83
C SER A 61 -13.19 -0.55 37.03
N GLN A 62 -12.26 0.34 37.39
CA GLN A 62 -12.03 1.60 36.67
C GLN A 62 -11.60 1.36 35.21
N LEU A 63 -10.69 0.41 34.99
CA LEU A 63 -10.27 0.04 33.64
C LEU A 63 -11.42 -0.58 32.83
N LYS A 64 -12.26 -1.41 33.46
CA LYS A 64 -13.44 -1.98 32.81
C LYS A 64 -14.43 -0.91 32.38
N ASP A 65 -14.61 0.16 33.16
CA ASP A 65 -15.47 1.26 32.79
C ASP A 65 -14.86 2.12 31.66
N ALA A 66 -13.55 2.34 31.68
CA ALA A 66 -12.84 2.97 30.56
C ALA A 66 -13.00 2.16 29.25
N VAL A 67 -12.92 0.83 29.33
CA VAL A 67 -13.15 -0.07 28.19
C VAL A 67 -14.57 0.09 27.63
N LYS A 68 -15.58 0.22 28.49
CA LYS A 68 -16.97 0.45 28.04
C LYS A 68 -17.10 1.78 27.31
N ASN A 69 -16.47 2.84 27.82
CA ASN A 69 -16.53 4.16 27.20
C ASN A 69 -15.92 4.13 25.79
N HIS A 70 -14.76 3.47 25.61
CA HIS A 70 -14.12 3.34 24.30
C HIS A 70 -14.92 2.50 23.29
N ALA A 71 -15.77 1.57 23.75
CA ALA A 71 -16.57 0.74 22.86
C ALA A 71 -17.58 1.55 22.02
N THR A 72 -17.87 2.79 22.40
CA THR A 72 -18.70 3.72 21.61
C THR A 72 -17.95 4.30 20.41
N LEU A 73 -16.63 4.48 20.52
CA LEU A 73 -15.77 5.07 19.49
C LEU A 73 -15.24 4.01 18.53
N LEU A 74 -14.92 2.84 19.07
CA LEU A 74 -14.42 1.70 18.31
C LEU A 74 -15.23 0.45 18.71
N PRO A 75 -16.40 0.25 18.09
CA PRO A 75 -17.25 -0.90 18.39
C PRO A 75 -16.51 -2.21 18.09
N ARG A 76 -16.72 -3.21 18.95
CA ARG A 76 -15.98 -4.48 18.93
C ARG A 76 -16.86 -5.63 18.46
N ARG A 77 -16.25 -6.54 17.70
CA ARG A 77 -16.80 -7.88 17.39
C ARG A 77 -16.45 -8.92 18.45
N LYS A 78 -15.32 -8.73 19.16
CA LYS A 78 -14.81 -9.66 20.18
C LYS A 78 -14.71 -8.99 21.56
N PRO A 79 -14.74 -9.75 22.67
CA PRO A 79 -14.50 -9.21 24.01
C PRO A 79 -13.12 -8.52 24.12
N SER A 80 -13.01 -7.39 24.84
CA SER A 80 -11.72 -6.65 25.00
C SER A 80 -10.59 -7.53 25.48
N ARG A 81 -10.87 -8.41 26.46
CA ARG A 81 -9.87 -9.30 27.04
C ARG A 81 -9.35 -10.31 26.02
N GLN A 82 -10.18 -10.75 25.07
CA GLN A 82 -9.74 -11.59 23.96
C GLN A 82 -8.87 -10.78 22.98
N ILE A 83 -9.31 -9.57 22.61
CA ILE A 83 -8.54 -8.68 21.74
C ILE A 83 -7.16 -8.37 22.33
N ALA A 84 -7.07 -8.15 23.65
CA ALA A 84 -5.81 -7.91 24.35
C ALA A 84 -4.83 -9.09 24.23
N ARG A 85 -5.33 -10.31 24.44
CA ARG A 85 -4.52 -11.53 24.30
C ARG A 85 -4.06 -11.73 22.87
N ASP A 86 -4.98 -11.61 21.91
CA ASP A 86 -4.66 -11.71 20.50
C ASP A 86 -3.61 -10.66 20.08
N PHE A 87 -3.73 -9.42 20.59
CA PHE A 87 -2.80 -8.34 20.27
C PHE A 87 -1.41 -8.59 20.86
N LYS A 88 -1.36 -9.15 22.07
CA LYS A 88 -0.10 -9.56 22.70
C LYS A 88 0.63 -10.59 21.85
N VAL A 89 -0.07 -11.63 21.40
CA VAL A 89 0.49 -12.65 20.48
C VAL A 89 0.96 -12.01 19.18
N LEU A 90 0.13 -11.16 18.56
CA LEU A 90 0.51 -10.47 17.33
C LEU A 90 1.78 -9.62 17.51
N SER A 91 1.89 -8.92 18.64
CA SER A 91 3.05 -8.06 18.94
C SER A 91 4.34 -8.84 19.24
N GLU A 92 4.22 -10.14 19.52
CA GLU A 92 5.36 -11.05 19.66
C GLU A 92 5.79 -11.62 18.29
N GLU A 93 4.84 -11.76 17.34
CA GLU A 93 5.09 -12.26 15.98
C GLU A 93 5.60 -11.18 15.02
N ILE A 94 5.12 -9.94 15.16
CA ILE A 94 5.48 -8.82 14.29
C ILE A 94 5.78 -7.55 15.09
N ASP A 95 6.71 -6.73 14.61
CA ASP A 95 6.92 -5.38 15.14
C ASP A 95 5.79 -4.46 14.65
N VAL A 96 4.67 -4.48 15.37
CA VAL A 96 3.46 -3.70 15.05
C VAL A 96 3.69 -2.19 15.02
N LYS A 97 4.73 -1.68 15.69
CA LYS A 97 5.05 -0.25 15.69
C LYS A 97 5.74 0.18 14.41
N ARG A 98 6.56 -0.70 13.83
CA ARG A 98 7.26 -0.44 12.56
C ARG A 98 6.43 -0.82 11.34
N PHE A 99 5.74 -1.97 11.40
CA PHE A 99 5.07 -2.56 10.23
C PHE A 99 3.56 -2.38 10.24
N GLY A 100 2.98 -1.83 11.31
CA GLY A 100 1.54 -1.71 11.46
C GLY A 100 0.83 -3.04 11.65
N ILE A 101 -0.49 -2.96 11.85
CA ILE A 101 -1.35 -4.11 12.11
C ILE A 101 -2.08 -4.50 10.83
N PRO A 102 -2.12 -5.79 10.44
CA PRO A 102 -2.94 -6.24 9.31
C PRO A 102 -4.41 -5.81 9.47
N TYR A 103 -4.98 -5.20 8.43
CA TYR A 103 -6.36 -4.75 8.44
C TYR A 103 -7.34 -5.91 8.65
N GLY A 104 -7.07 -7.08 8.07
CA GLY A 104 -7.87 -8.29 8.28
C GLY A 104 -7.90 -8.71 9.75
N TRP A 105 -6.78 -8.58 10.46
CA TRP A 105 -6.72 -8.84 11.89
C TRP A 105 -7.61 -7.87 12.68
N LEU A 106 -7.62 -6.58 12.31
CA LEU A 106 -8.50 -5.57 12.91
C LEU A 106 -9.97 -5.83 12.60
N ALA A 107 -10.29 -6.14 11.34
CA ALA A 107 -11.65 -6.35 10.85
C ALA A 107 -12.36 -7.55 11.52
N GLU A 108 -11.61 -8.58 11.95
CA GLU A 108 -12.15 -9.69 12.75
C GLU A 108 -12.52 -9.29 14.18
N ARG A 109 -11.97 -8.18 14.69
CA ARG A 109 -12.02 -7.79 16.11
C ARG A 109 -12.87 -6.55 16.35
N PHE A 110 -13.00 -5.69 15.34
CA PHE A 110 -13.71 -4.41 15.40
C PHE A 110 -14.72 -4.27 14.26
N GLU A 111 -15.72 -3.44 14.48
CA GLU A 111 -16.65 -3.02 13.44
C GLU A 111 -15.98 -2.01 12.51
N SER A 112 -16.25 -2.12 11.20
CA SER A 112 -15.65 -1.26 10.16
C SER A 112 -15.93 0.23 10.39
N ALA A 113 -17.13 0.56 10.87
CA ALA A 113 -17.54 1.94 11.19
C ALA A 113 -16.58 2.63 12.17
N GLY A 114 -15.97 1.89 13.10
CA GLY A 114 -15.03 2.45 14.07
C GLY A 114 -13.60 2.63 13.52
N LEU A 115 -13.21 1.84 12.51
CA LEU A 115 -11.86 1.89 11.92
C LEU A 115 -11.69 3.04 10.93
N LYS A 116 -12.79 3.58 10.39
CA LYS A 116 -12.80 4.68 9.40
C LYS A 116 -11.89 4.42 8.19
N GLN A 117 -11.83 3.15 7.77
CA GLN A 117 -11.09 2.73 6.59
C GLN A 117 -12.05 2.51 5.41
N PRO A 118 -11.56 2.65 4.16
CA PRO A 118 -12.33 2.26 2.98
C PRO A 118 -12.85 0.83 3.10
N THR A 119 -14.08 0.61 2.66
CA THR A 119 -14.73 -0.71 2.79
C THR A 119 -14.08 -1.79 1.92
N ASP A 120 -13.40 -1.38 0.86
CA ASP A 120 -12.69 -2.23 -0.09
C ASP A 120 -11.23 -2.50 0.30
N LEU A 121 -10.72 -1.88 1.37
CA LEU A 121 -9.34 -2.01 1.81
C LEU A 121 -8.93 -3.49 1.96
N PRO A 122 -7.84 -3.95 1.32
CA PRO A 122 -7.44 -5.34 1.37
C PRO A 122 -7.07 -5.82 2.79
N PRO A 123 -7.38 -7.08 3.17
CA PRO A 123 -7.06 -7.61 4.50
C PRO A 123 -5.56 -7.59 4.86
N HIS A 124 -4.66 -7.61 3.88
CA HIS A 124 -3.22 -7.56 4.11
C HIS A 124 -2.66 -6.14 4.22
N ALA A 125 -3.47 -5.11 3.99
CA ALA A 125 -3.07 -3.72 4.24
C ALA A 125 -2.64 -3.55 5.69
N ARG A 126 -1.68 -2.66 5.93
CA ARG A 126 -1.12 -2.35 7.25
C ARG A 126 -1.69 -1.05 7.76
N ILE A 127 -2.28 -1.09 8.94
CA ILE A 127 -2.79 0.09 9.64
C ILE A 127 -1.73 0.53 10.64
N GLY A 128 -1.27 1.78 10.53
CA GLY A 128 -0.35 2.37 11.48
C GLY A 128 -0.96 2.53 12.86
N ILE A 129 -0.10 2.64 13.87
CA ILE A 129 -0.47 2.96 15.26
C ILE A 129 0.39 4.13 15.77
N GLY A 130 -0.03 4.77 16.86
CA GLY A 130 0.67 5.89 17.47
C GLY A 130 0.70 7.12 16.55
N VAL A 131 1.88 7.51 16.08
CA VAL A 131 2.03 8.69 15.19
C VAL A 131 1.49 8.43 13.78
N HIS A 132 1.38 7.17 13.38
CA HIS A 132 0.87 6.74 12.08
C HIS A 132 -0.58 6.24 12.15
N ALA A 133 -1.28 6.45 13.27
CA ALA A 133 -2.61 5.87 13.43
C ALA A 133 -3.62 6.42 12.42
N GLY A 134 -4.47 5.52 11.93
CA GLY A 134 -5.48 5.81 10.92
C GLY A 134 -4.98 5.77 9.47
N PHE A 135 -3.67 5.76 9.25
CA PHE A 135 -3.09 5.60 7.91
C PHE A 135 -3.01 4.13 7.54
N ALA A 136 -3.55 3.80 6.37
CA ALA A 136 -3.41 2.49 5.76
C ALA A 136 -2.24 2.49 4.77
N SER A 137 -1.61 1.34 4.61
CA SER A 137 -0.46 1.15 3.74
C SER A 137 -0.57 -0.22 3.07
N VAL A 138 -0.43 -0.25 1.75
CA VAL A 138 -0.53 -1.48 0.97
C VAL A 138 0.39 -1.38 -0.24
N GLU A 139 1.02 -2.50 -0.61
CA GLU A 139 2.13 -2.53 -1.56
C GLU A 139 1.75 -1.94 -2.92
N GLU A 140 0.58 -2.29 -3.47
CA GLU A 140 0.14 -1.76 -4.76
C GLU A 140 -0.08 -0.24 -4.73
N ALA A 141 -0.47 0.34 -3.59
CA ALA A 141 -0.63 1.79 -3.48
C ALA A 141 0.73 2.48 -3.55
N PHE A 142 1.75 1.93 -2.87
CA PHE A 142 3.12 2.45 -2.94
C PHE A 142 3.69 2.36 -4.35
N LEU A 143 3.56 1.21 -5.01
CA LEU A 143 4.03 1.03 -6.39
C LEU A 143 3.34 1.98 -7.36
N LEU A 144 2.05 2.25 -7.16
CA LEU A 144 1.32 3.23 -7.97
C LEU A 144 1.84 4.65 -7.71
N GLU A 145 2.00 5.05 -6.45
CA GLU A 145 2.58 6.36 -6.11
C GLU A 145 4.00 6.52 -6.68
N ASP A 146 4.85 5.51 -6.54
CA ASP A 146 6.22 5.49 -7.06
C ASP A 146 6.23 5.62 -8.58
N THR A 147 5.31 4.93 -9.26
CA THR A 147 5.15 5.02 -10.72
C THR A 147 4.95 6.47 -11.17
N TYR A 148 4.04 7.21 -10.52
CA TYR A 148 3.79 8.61 -10.85
C TYR A 148 4.89 9.56 -10.37
N LEU A 149 5.52 9.27 -9.23
CA LEU A 149 6.67 10.05 -8.75
C LEU A 149 7.83 9.97 -9.75
N LEU A 150 8.12 8.77 -10.27
CA LEU A 150 9.13 8.55 -11.29
C LEU A 150 8.76 9.23 -12.62
N LEU A 151 7.49 9.21 -13.02
CA LEU A 151 7.03 9.96 -14.19
C LEU A 151 7.27 11.46 -14.02
N ALA A 152 6.86 12.04 -12.89
CA ALA A 152 7.05 13.46 -12.62
C ALA A 152 8.53 13.87 -12.61
N HIS A 153 9.41 13.04 -12.04
CA HIS A 153 10.86 13.27 -12.13
C HIS A 153 11.39 13.16 -13.56
N ALA A 154 10.89 12.22 -14.36
CA ALA A 154 11.27 12.08 -15.77
C ALA A 154 10.85 13.30 -16.59
N GLU A 155 9.63 13.81 -16.38
CA GLU A 155 9.13 15.04 -17.00
C GLU A 155 9.94 16.26 -16.60
N ALA A 156 10.22 16.43 -15.31
CA ALA A 156 11.05 17.52 -14.80
C ALA A 156 12.48 17.47 -15.40
N ALA A 157 13.09 16.28 -15.46
CA ALA A 157 14.40 16.09 -16.09
C ALA A 157 14.36 16.42 -17.59
N ASN A 158 13.28 16.05 -18.29
CA ASN A 158 13.11 16.32 -19.71
C ASN A 158 12.94 17.81 -20.01
N GLU A 159 12.23 18.54 -19.13
CA GLU A 159 12.15 20.00 -19.25
C GLU A 159 13.52 20.65 -19.01
N ARG A 160 14.29 20.19 -18.00
CA ARG A 160 15.68 20.65 -17.80
C ARG A 160 16.56 20.35 -19.03
N MET A 161 16.40 19.17 -19.64
CA MET A 161 17.10 18.79 -20.88
C MET A 161 16.80 19.74 -22.03
N LYS A 162 15.51 20.03 -22.28
CA LYS A 162 15.07 20.96 -23.33
C LYS A 162 15.58 22.38 -23.09
N GLN A 163 15.55 22.85 -21.84
CA GLN A 163 16.07 24.16 -21.47
C GLN A 163 17.58 24.27 -21.71
N SER A 164 18.34 23.25 -21.33
CA SER A 164 19.77 23.18 -21.60
C SER A 164 20.05 23.20 -23.11
N ALA A 165 19.36 22.36 -23.90
CA ALA A 165 19.52 22.33 -25.35
C ALA A 165 19.20 23.69 -26.00
N LYS A 166 18.15 24.39 -25.52
CA LYS A 166 17.79 25.73 -25.99
C LYS A 166 18.91 26.75 -25.70
N LYS A 167 19.45 26.78 -24.48
CA LYS A 167 20.55 27.69 -24.10
C LYS A 167 21.80 27.48 -24.95
N LEU A 168 22.17 26.23 -25.22
CA LEU A 168 23.33 25.91 -26.06
C LEU A 168 23.17 26.42 -27.49
N ASN A 169 21.96 26.26 -28.05
CA ASN A 169 21.64 26.76 -29.38
C ASN A 169 21.67 28.30 -29.44
N GLU A 170 21.13 28.98 -28.42
CA GLU A 170 21.13 30.44 -28.33
C GLU A 170 22.53 31.02 -28.17
N MET A 171 23.40 30.37 -27.39
CA MET A 171 24.78 30.79 -27.16
C MET A 171 25.73 30.44 -28.33
N GLN A 172 25.25 29.76 -29.39
CA GLN A 172 26.05 29.27 -30.52
C GLN A 172 27.33 28.52 -30.08
N ILE A 173 27.26 27.80 -28.95
CA ILE A 173 28.43 27.11 -28.40
C ILE A 173 28.86 26.01 -29.37
N ARG A 174 30.04 26.19 -29.99
CA ARG A 174 30.60 25.22 -30.94
C ARG A 174 31.35 24.07 -30.27
N ALA A 175 31.75 24.23 -29.01
CA ALA A 175 32.42 23.21 -28.20
C ALA A 175 32.05 23.40 -26.73
N LEU A 176 31.57 22.33 -26.10
CA LEU A 176 31.32 22.28 -24.65
C LEU A 176 32.62 21.95 -23.92
N SER A 177 32.80 22.51 -22.73
CA SER A 177 33.78 21.97 -21.79
C SER A 177 33.39 20.55 -21.35
N GLU A 178 34.35 19.80 -20.82
CA GLU A 178 34.12 18.43 -20.34
C GLU A 178 33.04 18.39 -19.24
N ASP A 179 33.04 19.37 -18.34
CA ASP A 179 32.08 19.45 -17.24
C ASP A 179 30.67 19.81 -17.73
N GLU A 180 30.55 20.72 -18.71
CA GLU A 180 29.26 21.02 -19.34
C GLU A 180 28.69 19.80 -20.07
N TYR A 181 29.54 19.07 -20.81
CA TYR A 181 29.14 17.83 -21.46
C TYR A 181 28.67 16.77 -20.45
N LYS A 182 29.42 16.57 -19.36
CA LYS A 182 29.04 15.64 -18.28
C LYS A 182 27.68 16.02 -17.68
N ASN A 183 27.44 17.31 -17.42
CA ASN A 183 26.18 17.80 -16.86
C ASN A 183 25.00 17.52 -17.81
N ILE A 184 25.14 17.82 -19.11
CA ILE A 184 24.10 17.55 -20.11
C ILE A 184 23.85 16.04 -20.25
N SER A 185 24.92 15.25 -20.30
CA SER A 185 24.83 13.79 -20.35
C SER A 185 24.13 13.22 -19.11
N ALA A 186 24.38 13.78 -17.93
CA ALA A 186 23.69 13.37 -16.69
C ALA A 186 22.20 13.69 -16.74
N ILE A 187 21.81 14.85 -17.28
CA ILE A 187 20.40 15.20 -17.47
C ILE A 187 19.70 14.22 -18.43
N ASN A 188 20.33 13.88 -19.56
CA ASN A 188 19.80 12.85 -20.48
C ASN A 188 19.67 11.49 -19.77
N GLY A 189 20.69 11.11 -18.99
CA GLY A 189 20.70 9.90 -18.20
C GLY A 189 19.56 9.84 -17.16
N ASN A 190 19.22 10.98 -16.54
CA ASN A 190 18.12 11.07 -15.58
C ASN A 190 16.76 10.84 -16.26
N VAL A 191 16.51 11.45 -17.44
CA VAL A 191 15.26 11.21 -18.20
C VAL A 191 15.09 9.72 -18.46
N CYS A 192 16.13 9.07 -19.00
CA CYS A 192 16.10 7.63 -19.29
C CYS A 192 15.92 6.78 -18.02
N THR A 193 16.62 7.12 -16.93
CA THR A 193 16.60 6.35 -15.69
C THR A 193 15.22 6.38 -15.04
N PHE A 194 14.65 7.57 -14.83
CA PHE A 194 13.33 7.71 -14.23
C PHE A 194 12.24 7.12 -15.12
N SER A 195 12.31 7.33 -16.44
CA SER A 195 11.35 6.75 -17.38
C SER A 195 11.37 5.22 -17.37
N ARG A 196 12.55 4.60 -17.40
CA ARG A 196 12.68 3.13 -17.37
C ARG A 196 12.17 2.56 -16.05
N LEU A 197 12.52 3.17 -14.92
CA LEU A 197 12.03 2.75 -13.61
C LEU A 197 10.51 2.95 -13.50
N CYS A 198 9.95 4.01 -14.07
CA CYS A 198 8.50 4.24 -14.15
C CYS A 198 7.80 3.07 -14.87
N VAL A 199 8.31 2.64 -16.03
CA VAL A 199 7.75 1.48 -16.77
C VAL A 199 7.81 0.19 -15.93
N VAL A 200 8.92 -0.05 -15.24
CA VAL A 200 9.07 -1.22 -14.36
C VAL A 200 8.09 -1.15 -13.18
N SER A 201 7.96 0.01 -12.56
CA SER A 201 7.06 0.22 -11.42
C SER A 201 5.58 0.06 -11.84
N ALA A 202 5.20 0.58 -13.01
CA ALA A 202 3.85 0.42 -13.54
C ALA A 202 3.47 -1.06 -13.75
N ALA A 203 4.40 -1.86 -14.27
CA ALA A 203 4.21 -3.31 -14.41
C ALA A 203 4.12 -4.02 -13.04
N ALA A 204 4.96 -3.61 -12.07
CA ALA A 204 4.94 -4.15 -10.71
C ALA A 204 3.64 -3.81 -9.97
N PHE A 205 3.12 -2.60 -10.14
CA PHE A 205 1.82 -2.19 -9.61
C PHE A 205 0.71 -3.13 -10.09
N ILE A 206 0.58 -3.39 -11.39
CA ILE A 206 -0.46 -4.28 -11.91
C ILE A 206 -0.32 -5.70 -11.37
N GLU A 207 0.91 -6.22 -11.34
CA GLU A 207 1.19 -7.54 -10.77
C GLU A 207 0.75 -7.63 -9.31
N SER A 208 1.12 -6.62 -8.51
CA SER A 208 0.79 -6.52 -7.09
C SER A 208 -0.71 -6.35 -6.86
N PHE A 209 -1.37 -5.45 -7.61
CA PHE A 209 -2.79 -5.18 -7.51
C PHE A 209 -3.64 -6.42 -7.83
N VAL A 210 -3.34 -7.12 -8.93
CA VAL A 210 -4.06 -8.34 -9.30
C VAL A 210 -3.89 -9.42 -8.22
N ASN A 211 -2.67 -9.61 -7.71
CA ASN A 211 -2.41 -10.54 -6.61
C ASN A 211 -3.15 -10.14 -5.32
N SER A 212 -3.16 -8.83 -5.00
CA SER A 212 -3.83 -8.27 -3.84
C SER A 212 -5.33 -8.53 -3.86
N VAL A 213 -5.99 -8.29 -5.01
CA VAL A 213 -7.42 -8.59 -5.21
C VAL A 213 -7.71 -10.07 -5.00
N GLY A 214 -6.93 -10.95 -5.64
CA GLY A 214 -7.09 -12.39 -5.48
C GLY A 214 -6.91 -12.83 -4.03
N TYR A 215 -5.81 -12.42 -3.38
CA TYR A 215 -5.54 -12.74 -1.98
C TYR A 215 -6.68 -12.25 -1.07
N ALA A 216 -7.12 -11.01 -1.24
CA ALA A 216 -8.17 -10.42 -0.42
C ALA A 216 -9.46 -11.24 -0.48
N GLU A 217 -9.89 -11.66 -1.67
CA GLU A 217 -11.08 -12.49 -1.83
C GLU A 217 -10.87 -13.92 -1.33
N SER A 218 -9.66 -14.47 -1.43
CA SER A 218 -9.33 -15.78 -0.83
C SER A 218 -9.46 -15.81 0.70
N VAL A 219 -9.32 -14.64 1.35
CA VAL A 219 -9.46 -14.46 2.80
C VAL A 219 -10.90 -14.12 3.18
N ARG A 220 -11.58 -13.26 2.42
CA ARG A 220 -12.95 -12.82 2.71
C ARG A 220 -13.99 -13.92 2.49
N ARG A 221 -13.78 -14.80 1.51
CA ARG A 221 -14.75 -15.83 1.11
C ARG A 221 -14.48 -17.16 1.80
N ASN A 222 -15.41 -17.54 2.67
CA ASN A 222 -15.39 -18.83 3.36
C ASN A 222 -16.04 -19.96 2.56
N ASP A 223 -16.78 -19.63 1.49
CA ASP A 223 -17.52 -20.56 0.64
C ASP A 223 -16.66 -21.24 -0.43
N LEU A 224 -15.43 -20.75 -0.64
CA LEU A 224 -14.49 -21.29 -1.63
C LEU A 224 -13.70 -22.48 -1.06
N ASP A 225 -13.47 -23.50 -1.89
CA ASP A 225 -12.58 -24.61 -1.56
C ASP A 225 -11.10 -24.19 -1.60
N ASP A 226 -10.24 -25.02 -1.00
CA ASP A 226 -8.82 -24.71 -0.84
C ASP A 226 -8.06 -24.59 -2.16
N ASN A 227 -8.47 -25.31 -3.21
CA ASN A 227 -7.81 -25.19 -4.52
C ASN A 227 -8.13 -23.83 -5.15
N ILE A 228 -9.38 -23.38 -5.07
CA ILE A 228 -9.76 -22.06 -5.57
C ILE A 228 -9.09 -20.95 -4.75
N LYS A 229 -8.96 -21.12 -3.43
CA LYS A 229 -8.18 -20.21 -2.59
C LYS A 229 -6.70 -20.19 -2.97
N GLU A 230 -6.10 -21.33 -3.29
CA GLU A 230 -4.72 -21.42 -3.80
C GLU A 230 -4.59 -20.61 -5.11
N GLU A 231 -5.52 -20.79 -6.03
CA GLU A 231 -5.55 -20.09 -7.32
C GLU A 231 -5.70 -18.57 -7.16
N LEU A 232 -6.58 -18.12 -6.27
CA LEU A 232 -6.74 -16.71 -5.92
C LEU A 232 -5.51 -16.13 -5.20
N ARG A 233 -4.70 -16.96 -4.54
CA ARG A 233 -3.39 -16.55 -3.99
C ARG A 233 -2.28 -16.55 -5.04
N GLY A 234 -2.63 -16.75 -6.31
CA GLY A 234 -1.71 -16.70 -7.45
C GLY A 234 -0.94 -17.99 -7.67
N MET A 235 -1.37 -19.11 -7.08
CA MET A 235 -0.67 -20.38 -7.17
C MET A 235 -1.56 -21.50 -7.71
N LYS A 236 -0.96 -22.49 -8.36
CA LYS A 236 -1.64 -23.74 -8.70
C LYS A 236 -0.66 -24.89 -8.58
N LYS A 237 -0.94 -25.85 -7.68
CA LYS A 237 -0.03 -26.95 -7.39
C LYS A 237 1.38 -26.44 -7.05
N ASN A 238 1.46 -25.43 -6.17
CA ASN A 238 2.71 -24.76 -5.75
C ASN A 238 3.51 -24.08 -6.88
N ARG A 239 2.88 -23.74 -8.01
CA ARG A 239 3.50 -22.95 -9.09
C ARG A 239 2.79 -21.62 -9.25
N TYR A 240 3.55 -20.55 -9.46
CA TYR A 240 3.00 -19.23 -9.74
C TYR A 240 2.20 -19.21 -11.05
N LEU A 241 1.03 -18.58 -11.00
CA LEU A 241 0.25 -18.23 -12.18
C LEU A 241 0.82 -16.96 -12.81
N SER A 242 0.92 -16.93 -14.14
CA SER A 242 1.30 -15.70 -14.85
C SER A 242 0.23 -14.63 -14.70
N LEU A 243 0.62 -13.37 -14.88
CA LEU A 243 -0.28 -12.23 -14.82
C LEU A 243 -1.47 -12.37 -15.77
N ASP A 244 -1.22 -12.79 -17.00
CA ASP A 244 -2.21 -12.95 -18.06
C ASP A 244 -3.28 -13.98 -17.63
N VAL A 245 -2.84 -15.09 -17.03
CA VAL A 245 -3.76 -16.11 -16.50
C VAL A 245 -4.60 -15.54 -15.36
N LYS A 246 -4.01 -14.76 -14.45
CA LYS A 246 -4.75 -14.19 -13.32
C LYS A 246 -5.79 -13.15 -13.76
N LEU A 247 -5.42 -12.26 -14.69
CA LEU A 247 -6.30 -11.23 -15.25
C LEU A 247 -7.57 -11.83 -15.87
N GLU A 248 -7.44 -12.94 -16.60
CA GLU A 248 -8.57 -13.65 -17.20
C GLU A 248 -9.32 -14.53 -16.18
N LYS A 249 -8.62 -15.17 -15.26
CA LYS A 249 -9.19 -16.18 -14.36
C LYS A 249 -9.88 -15.61 -13.13
N TYR A 250 -9.38 -14.54 -12.53
CA TYR A 250 -9.94 -14.01 -11.28
C TYR A 250 -11.39 -13.52 -11.47
N PRO A 251 -11.75 -12.76 -12.52
CA PRO A 251 -13.14 -12.40 -12.75
C PRO A 251 -14.07 -13.61 -12.83
N ARG A 252 -13.62 -14.70 -13.48
CA ARG A 252 -14.36 -15.96 -13.59
C ARG A 252 -14.67 -16.60 -12.22
N ILE A 253 -13.75 -16.49 -11.27
CA ILE A 253 -13.91 -17.05 -9.92
C ILE A 253 -14.76 -16.12 -9.03
N LEU A 254 -14.54 -14.80 -9.16
CA LEU A 254 -15.08 -13.81 -8.24
C LEU A 254 -16.50 -13.39 -8.58
N ARG A 255 -16.89 -13.42 -9.85
CA ARG A 255 -18.23 -13.04 -10.28
C ARG A 255 -19.25 -14.13 -10.01
N PRO A 256 -20.50 -13.77 -9.62
CA PRO A 256 -21.59 -14.74 -9.46
C PRO A 256 -21.96 -15.50 -10.75
N ASP A 257 -21.79 -14.87 -11.92
CA ASP A 257 -22.13 -15.46 -13.22
C ASP A 257 -21.07 -16.43 -13.77
N GLY A 258 -19.90 -16.52 -13.10
CA GLY A 258 -18.81 -17.39 -13.50
C GLY A 258 -18.21 -17.08 -14.86
N ARG A 259 -18.38 -15.85 -15.38
CA ARG A 259 -17.85 -15.42 -16.69
C ARG A 259 -16.61 -14.55 -16.49
N SER A 260 -15.74 -14.46 -17.50
CA SER A 260 -14.71 -13.42 -17.54
C SER A 260 -14.92 -12.57 -18.78
N PRO A 261 -15.09 -11.25 -18.65
CA PRO A 261 -15.14 -10.36 -19.81
C PRO A 261 -13.73 -10.07 -20.37
N ILE A 262 -12.68 -10.55 -19.71
CA ILE A 262 -11.28 -10.37 -20.13
C ILE A 262 -10.81 -11.66 -20.78
N VAL A 263 -10.40 -11.60 -22.05
CA VAL A 263 -9.84 -12.74 -22.79
C VAL A 263 -8.41 -12.40 -23.21
N LEU A 264 -7.43 -13.08 -22.63
CA LEU A 264 -6.00 -12.93 -22.95
C LEU A 264 -5.41 -14.19 -23.57
N SER A 265 -6.06 -15.33 -23.38
CA SER A 265 -5.67 -16.63 -23.94
C SER A 265 -5.71 -16.65 -25.48
N ASP A 266 -6.64 -15.93 -26.11
CA ASP A 266 -6.72 -15.76 -27.57
C ASP A 266 -6.24 -14.37 -27.99
N ILE A 267 -5.13 -14.29 -28.74
CA ILE A 267 -4.54 -13.03 -29.22
C ILE A 267 -5.50 -12.20 -30.08
N HIS A 268 -6.41 -12.84 -30.82
CA HIS A 268 -7.36 -12.15 -31.69
C HIS A 268 -8.55 -11.56 -30.94
N GLN A 269 -8.76 -11.97 -29.68
CA GLN A 269 -9.82 -11.48 -28.81
C GLN A 269 -9.30 -10.52 -27.73
N ARG A 270 -7.99 -10.23 -27.72
CA ARG A 270 -7.40 -9.28 -26.77
C ARG A 270 -7.85 -7.87 -27.08
N GLU A 271 -8.49 -7.24 -26.12
CA GLU A 271 -8.93 -5.85 -26.21
C GLU A 271 -7.96 -4.90 -25.50
N GLU A 272 -8.02 -3.62 -25.89
CA GLU A 272 -7.37 -2.55 -25.14
C GLU A 272 -8.03 -2.37 -23.76
N PRO A 273 -7.25 -2.03 -22.71
CA PRO A 273 -5.82 -1.67 -22.70
C PRO A 273 -4.86 -2.86 -22.53
N PHE A 274 -5.37 -4.09 -22.49
CA PHE A 274 -4.55 -5.27 -22.16
C PHE A 274 -3.53 -5.58 -23.25
N THR A 275 -3.90 -5.40 -24.51
CA THR A 275 -2.98 -5.52 -25.66
C THR A 275 -1.80 -4.57 -25.51
N SER A 276 -2.04 -3.26 -25.35
CA SER A 276 -0.95 -2.29 -25.18
C SER A 276 -0.13 -2.55 -23.91
N PHE A 277 -0.78 -2.89 -22.79
CA PHE A 277 -0.05 -3.19 -21.56
C PHE A 277 0.90 -4.39 -21.71
N ILE A 278 0.46 -5.47 -22.36
CA ILE A 278 1.27 -6.69 -22.52
C ILE A 278 2.41 -6.44 -23.51
N LEU A 279 2.12 -5.83 -24.66
CA LEU A 279 3.08 -5.67 -25.75
C LEU A 279 4.08 -4.53 -25.51
N ASP A 280 3.68 -3.49 -24.77
CA ASP A 280 4.56 -2.35 -24.51
C ASP A 280 5.14 -2.41 -23.09
N THR A 281 4.29 -2.29 -22.06
CA THR A 281 4.73 -2.10 -20.67
C THR A 281 5.41 -3.36 -20.12
N LYS A 282 4.72 -4.50 -20.18
CA LYS A 282 5.24 -5.76 -19.66
C LYS A 282 6.44 -6.25 -20.47
N ALA A 283 6.38 -6.17 -21.80
CA ALA A 283 7.49 -6.57 -22.67
C ALA A 283 8.75 -5.71 -22.45
N LEU A 284 8.60 -4.40 -22.23
CA LEU A 284 9.71 -3.51 -21.87
C LEU A 284 10.32 -3.86 -20.51
N ARG A 285 9.48 -4.12 -19.50
CA ARG A 285 9.94 -4.59 -18.19
C ARG A 285 10.73 -5.89 -18.33
N ASP A 286 10.20 -6.86 -19.07
CA ASP A 286 10.84 -8.17 -19.26
C ASP A 286 12.15 -8.05 -20.03
N SER A 287 12.21 -7.17 -21.03
CA SER A 287 13.44 -6.89 -21.80
C SER A 287 14.49 -6.15 -20.96
N SER A 288 14.06 -5.31 -20.01
CA SER A 288 14.96 -4.62 -19.08
C SER A 288 15.55 -5.57 -18.02
N MET A 289 14.84 -6.62 -17.64
CA MET A 289 15.30 -7.61 -16.64
C MET A 289 16.06 -8.80 -17.25
N HIS A 290 15.75 -9.14 -18.51
CA HIS A 290 16.27 -10.32 -19.18
C HIS A 290 16.71 -9.98 -20.60
N TYR A 291 17.55 -8.95 -20.75
CA TYR A 291 17.97 -8.45 -22.06
C TYR A 291 18.51 -9.55 -22.96
N ALA A 292 17.99 -9.59 -24.18
CA ALA A 292 18.52 -10.40 -25.28
C ALA A 292 18.30 -9.63 -26.60
N PRO A 293 19.23 -9.72 -27.58
CA PRO A 293 19.17 -8.93 -28.81
C PRO A 293 17.91 -9.12 -29.67
N ASN A 294 17.18 -10.21 -29.48
CA ASN A 294 15.95 -10.55 -30.19
C ASN A 294 14.66 -10.11 -29.46
N LYS A 295 14.78 -9.47 -28.30
CA LYS A 295 13.65 -8.93 -27.53
C LYS A 295 13.37 -7.47 -27.92
N VAL A 296 12.40 -6.86 -27.24
CA VAL A 296 12.06 -5.45 -27.44
C VAL A 296 13.30 -4.58 -27.25
N ASP A 297 13.53 -3.66 -28.17
CA ASP A 297 14.67 -2.76 -28.10
C ASP A 297 14.57 -1.87 -26.85
N ILE A 298 15.66 -1.82 -26.08
CA ILE A 298 15.82 -1.02 -24.87
C ILE A 298 16.87 0.09 -25.05
N TRP A 299 17.55 0.14 -26.20
CA TRP A 299 18.45 1.23 -26.59
C TRP A 299 17.63 2.39 -27.19
N ARG A 300 16.93 3.10 -26.31
CA ARG A 300 16.01 4.18 -26.69
C ARG A 300 16.55 5.55 -26.31
N THR A 301 16.15 6.55 -27.09
CA THR A 301 16.38 7.97 -26.79
C THR A 301 15.61 8.40 -25.53
N PRO A 302 16.02 9.51 -24.88
CA PRO A 302 15.28 10.07 -23.75
C PRO A 302 13.79 10.30 -24.02
N GLN A 303 13.45 10.81 -25.21
CA GLN A 303 12.06 11.09 -25.60
C GLN A 303 11.24 9.82 -25.78
N GLU A 304 11.81 8.78 -26.39
CA GLU A 304 11.14 7.48 -26.55
C GLU A 304 10.90 6.81 -25.19
N TRP A 305 11.88 6.90 -24.28
CA TRP A 305 11.72 6.42 -22.91
C TRP A 305 10.60 7.15 -22.17
N LEU A 306 10.57 8.49 -22.23
CA LEU A 306 9.52 9.27 -21.59
C LEU A 306 8.14 8.98 -22.19
N ALA A 307 8.04 8.80 -23.50
CA ALA A 307 6.78 8.43 -24.15
C ALA A 307 6.31 7.03 -23.71
N SER A 308 7.24 6.08 -23.55
CA SER A 308 6.95 4.77 -22.98
C SER A 308 6.50 4.84 -21.52
N ALA A 309 7.11 5.71 -20.70
CA ALA A 309 6.69 5.92 -19.31
C ALA A 309 5.26 6.46 -19.22
N ASN A 310 4.92 7.49 -20.02
CA ASN A 310 3.56 8.03 -20.11
C ASN A 310 2.54 6.93 -20.45
N ARG A 311 2.75 6.21 -21.57
CA ARG A 311 1.87 5.10 -21.96
C ARG A 311 1.78 4.02 -20.88
N ALA A 312 2.88 3.69 -20.20
CA ALA A 312 2.87 2.69 -19.14
C ALA A 312 1.99 3.10 -17.97
N THR A 313 2.02 4.37 -17.56
CA THR A 313 1.16 4.87 -16.47
C THR A 313 -0.33 4.87 -16.84
N GLU A 314 -0.67 5.28 -18.06
CA GLU A 314 -2.04 5.27 -18.57
C GLU A 314 -2.57 3.84 -18.70
N ASN A 315 -1.80 2.95 -19.34
CA ASN A 315 -2.16 1.55 -19.51
C ASN A 315 -2.35 0.86 -18.15
N ALA A 316 -1.50 1.14 -17.17
CA ALA A 316 -1.62 0.54 -15.85
C ALA A 316 -2.92 0.95 -15.15
N ILE A 317 -3.30 2.24 -15.17
CA ILE A 317 -4.58 2.68 -14.60
C ILE A 317 -5.76 2.01 -15.32
N GLN A 318 -5.78 2.05 -16.65
CA GLN A 318 -6.90 1.50 -17.42
C GLN A 318 -7.02 -0.02 -17.24
N VAL A 319 -5.89 -0.76 -17.18
CA VAL A 319 -5.88 -2.20 -16.89
C VAL A 319 -6.42 -2.46 -15.49
N ALA A 320 -5.96 -1.72 -14.48
CA ALA A 320 -6.43 -1.87 -13.10
C ALA A 320 -7.94 -1.60 -13.00
N GLU A 321 -8.44 -0.56 -13.64
CA GLU A 321 -9.87 -0.19 -13.63
C GLU A 321 -10.74 -1.23 -14.33
N LYS A 322 -10.34 -1.67 -15.53
CA LYS A 322 -11.07 -2.73 -16.25
C LYS A 322 -11.00 -4.07 -15.52
N PHE A 323 -9.87 -4.42 -14.93
CA PHE A 323 -9.73 -5.62 -14.13
C PHE A 323 -10.61 -5.59 -12.88
N TRP A 324 -10.63 -4.46 -12.16
CA TRP A 324 -11.49 -4.26 -11.00
C TRP A 324 -12.96 -4.40 -11.37
N THR A 325 -13.40 -3.69 -12.41
CA THR A 325 -14.78 -3.73 -12.92
C THR A 325 -15.17 -5.11 -13.41
N ALA A 326 -14.23 -5.84 -14.04
CA ALA A 326 -14.46 -7.22 -14.43
C ALA A 326 -14.72 -8.11 -13.21
N CYS A 327 -13.93 -7.98 -12.14
CA CYS A 327 -14.12 -8.73 -10.91
C CYS A 327 -15.38 -8.33 -10.14
N PHE A 328 -15.72 -7.04 -10.14
CA PHE A 328 -16.75 -6.44 -9.30
C PHE A 328 -17.62 -5.44 -10.09
N PRO A 329 -18.53 -5.93 -10.97
CA PRO A 329 -19.30 -5.06 -11.86
C PRO A 329 -20.22 -4.07 -11.14
N ASP A 330 -20.66 -4.40 -9.92
CA ASP A 330 -21.58 -3.60 -9.12
C ASP A 330 -20.86 -2.75 -8.05
N ARG A 331 -19.52 -2.71 -8.06
CA ARG A 331 -18.73 -1.91 -7.10
C ARG A 331 -18.14 -0.69 -7.79
N ALA A 332 -18.04 0.42 -7.05
CA ALA A 332 -17.28 1.58 -7.48
C ALA A 332 -15.77 1.25 -7.58
N SER A 333 -15.04 2.10 -8.31
CA SER A 333 -13.57 2.06 -8.39
C SER A 333 -12.92 2.12 -7.00
N PRO A 334 -11.80 1.41 -6.75
CA PRO A 334 -11.28 1.19 -5.41
C PRO A 334 -10.92 2.50 -4.70
N GLU A 335 -11.63 2.79 -3.61
CA GLU A 335 -11.48 4.00 -2.81
C GLU A 335 -10.08 4.06 -2.17
N TYR A 336 -9.57 2.93 -1.69
CA TYR A 336 -8.22 2.86 -1.10
C TYR A 336 -7.08 3.18 -2.10
N LEU A 337 -7.37 3.22 -3.41
CA LEU A 337 -6.45 3.64 -4.47
C LEU A 337 -6.91 4.95 -5.13
N ASP A 338 -7.59 5.83 -4.39
CA ASP A 338 -8.09 7.12 -4.88
C ASP A 338 -8.94 7.01 -6.16
N HIS A 339 -9.69 5.91 -6.29
CA HIS A 339 -10.48 5.57 -7.46
C HIS A 339 -9.67 5.47 -8.76
N LEU A 340 -8.37 5.15 -8.68
CA LEU A 340 -7.48 4.99 -9.83
C LEU A 340 -7.43 6.25 -10.73
N CYS A 341 -7.58 7.44 -10.13
CA CYS A 341 -7.68 8.68 -10.88
C CYS A 341 -6.30 9.20 -11.34
N HIS A 342 -5.98 9.02 -12.63
CA HIS A 342 -4.72 9.44 -13.25
C HIS A 342 -4.29 10.87 -12.88
N GLU A 343 -5.19 11.85 -13.08
CA GLU A 343 -4.91 13.27 -12.82
C GLU A 343 -4.52 13.53 -11.35
N ARG A 344 -5.21 12.88 -10.41
CA ARG A 344 -4.92 13.04 -8.97
C ARG A 344 -3.52 12.53 -8.62
N PHE A 345 -3.12 11.37 -9.15
CA PHE A 345 -1.79 10.83 -8.90
C PHE A 345 -0.70 11.70 -9.53
N LEU A 346 -0.89 12.15 -10.76
CA LEU A 346 0.05 13.02 -11.46
C LEU A 346 0.24 14.36 -10.72
N MET A 347 -0.86 15.02 -10.33
CA MET A 347 -0.80 16.27 -9.59
C MET A 347 -0.04 16.12 -8.26
N ARG A 348 -0.35 15.09 -7.47
CA ARG A 348 0.35 14.84 -6.20
C ARG A 348 1.84 14.56 -6.41
N ALA A 349 2.20 13.83 -7.46
CA ALA A 349 3.60 13.55 -7.79
C ALA A 349 4.35 14.82 -8.20
N ILE A 350 3.76 15.65 -9.06
CA ILE A 350 4.34 16.95 -9.44
C ILE A 350 4.56 17.85 -8.22
N ASP A 351 3.58 17.91 -7.32
CA ASP A 351 3.70 18.70 -6.08
C ASP A 351 4.83 18.18 -5.17
N LYS A 352 4.97 16.85 -5.04
CA LYS A 352 6.08 16.23 -4.29
C LYS A 352 7.44 16.61 -4.89
N VAL A 353 7.60 16.50 -6.21
CA VAL A 353 8.86 16.85 -6.91
C VAL A 353 9.20 18.34 -6.75
N ARG A 354 8.21 19.22 -6.86
CA ARG A 354 8.40 20.67 -6.63
C ARG A 354 8.84 20.98 -5.21
N TYR A 355 8.26 20.31 -4.23
CA TYR A 355 8.59 20.52 -2.81
C TYR A 355 10.01 20.03 -2.47
N SER A 356 10.47 18.92 -3.05
CA SER A 356 11.85 18.45 -2.88
C SER A 356 12.86 19.39 -3.54
N ASP A 357 12.60 19.81 -4.78
CA ASP A 357 13.50 20.72 -5.53
C ASP A 357 13.58 22.13 -4.87
N GLY A 358 12.47 22.60 -4.29
CA GLY A 358 12.40 23.90 -3.61
C GLY A 358 13.16 23.96 -2.28
N ASN A 359 13.30 22.83 -1.58
CA ASN A 359 14.09 22.75 -0.35
C ASN A 359 15.59 22.57 -0.59
N GLU A 360 15.99 21.95 -1.71
CA GLU A 360 17.41 21.87 -2.09
C GLU A 360 17.98 23.26 -2.44
N SER A 361 17.16 24.12 -3.07
CA SER A 361 17.56 25.49 -3.42
C SER A 361 17.59 26.46 -2.24
N ALA A 362 16.88 26.18 -1.14
CA ALA A 362 16.93 26.96 0.09
C ALA A 362 18.11 26.60 1.02
N ASN A 363 18.65 25.38 0.90
CA ASN A 363 19.78 24.88 1.72
C ASN A 363 21.15 24.98 1.03
N ALA A 364 21.19 25.49 -0.21
CA ALA A 364 22.42 25.73 -0.98
C ALA A 364 22.83 27.22 -1.03
N GLY A 365 22.22 28.07 -0.20
CA GLY A 365 22.47 29.51 -0.10
C GLY A 365 23.46 29.90 0.97
#